data_AF-C0G5U2-F1
#
_entry.id   AF-C0G5U2-F1
#
_cell.length_a   1.000
_cell.length_b   1.000
_cell.length_c   1.000
_cell.angle_alpha   90.00
_cell.angle_beta   90.00
_cell.angle_gamma   90.00
#
_symmetry.space_group_name_H-M   'P 1'
#
loop_
_entity.id
_entity.type
_entity.pdbx_description
1 polymer ?
#
loop_
_entity_poly.entity_id
_entity_poly.type
_entity_poly.pdbx_seq_one_letter_code
_entity_poly.pdbx_strand_id
1 'polypeptide(L)'
;MAPATGQLIMLFGEWHLIFMFMAIMALVVGLWAFLRLPETLPVSHRRPLTMKSTLGGFVIVLTNRVALFYMLGTSFILGALFGYINSAQQIFVGIYQLGTLFPLAFAAVAMTLALASFLNSRLVGRFGMRRISQTMLLVFTSFSLLWMVLSIVMDGPIPFAVLMIIYMTIMLSFSLVTANFNALAMEPLGEVAGTASSVLGFAQTVIGAALGAVIGQAFDGTTTPVATGYCVLGFVALACVLIAERGRLFRVQNPPAEHVI
;
A
#
# COMPACT_ATOMS: atom_id res chain seq x y z
N MET A 1 12.21 7.87 -5.65
CA MET A 1 13.68 8.04 -5.77
C MET A 1 14.36 6.84 -6.41
N ALA A 2 13.92 5.60 -6.16
CA ALA A 2 14.57 4.39 -6.70
C ALA A 2 14.87 4.40 -8.22
N PRO A 3 13.95 4.79 -9.14
CA PRO A 3 14.28 4.81 -10.57
C PRO A 3 15.31 5.88 -10.95
N ALA A 4 15.21 7.08 -10.36
CA ALA A 4 16.15 8.17 -10.63
C ALA A 4 17.57 7.84 -10.11
N THR A 5 17.67 7.25 -8.92
CA THR A 5 18.94 6.78 -8.37
C THR A 5 19.52 5.64 -9.21
N GLY A 6 18.70 4.68 -9.64
CA GLY A 6 19.13 3.59 -10.52
C GLY A 6 19.63 4.11 -11.87
N GLN A 7 18.92 5.05 -12.48
CA GLN A 7 19.32 5.67 -13.74
C GLN A 7 20.62 6.48 -13.60
N LEU A 8 20.78 7.21 -12.49
CA LEU A 8 22.01 7.95 -12.20
C LEU A 8 23.20 6.99 -12.03
N ILE A 9 23.03 5.87 -11.32
CA ILE A 9 24.08 4.85 -11.17
C ILE A 9 24.47 4.26 -12.52
N MET A 10 23.49 4.01 -13.41
CA MET A 10 23.76 3.51 -14.77
C MET A 10 24.54 4.47 -15.66
N LEU A 11 24.66 5.77 -15.30
CA LEU A 11 25.55 6.70 -16.00
C LEU A 11 27.03 6.43 -15.73
N PHE A 12 27.35 5.78 -14.61
CA PHE A 12 28.72 5.52 -14.17
C PHE A 12 29.19 4.08 -14.41
N GLY A 13 28.31 3.20 -14.87
CA GLY A 13 28.66 1.82 -15.23
C GLY A 13 27.46 0.88 -15.30
N GLU A 14 27.73 -0.41 -15.17
CA GLU A 14 26.71 -1.44 -15.37
C GLU A 14 25.75 -1.62 -14.18
N TRP A 15 24.67 -2.37 -14.42
CA TRP A 15 23.61 -2.69 -13.45
C TRP A 15 24.15 -3.29 -12.12
N HIS A 16 25.30 -3.96 -12.15
CA HIS A 16 26.00 -4.47 -10.96
C HIS A 16 26.28 -3.38 -9.90
N LEU A 17 26.52 -2.13 -10.32
CA LEU A 17 26.74 -1.00 -9.41
C LEU A 17 25.52 -0.70 -8.53
N ILE A 18 24.31 -0.99 -9.01
CA ILE A 18 23.07 -0.83 -8.23
C ILE A 18 23.10 -1.78 -7.02
N PHE A 19 23.49 -3.04 -7.23
CA PHE A 19 23.60 -4.04 -6.17
C PHE A 19 24.70 -3.70 -5.16
N MET A 20 25.88 -3.27 -5.64
CA MET A 20 26.96 -2.82 -4.76
C MET A 20 26.55 -1.61 -3.90
N PHE A 21 25.89 -0.62 -4.50
CA PHE A 21 25.36 0.53 -3.77
C PHE A 21 24.37 0.12 -2.67
N MET A 22 23.43 -0.78 -2.99
CA MET A 22 22.47 -1.31 -2.01
C MET A 22 23.17 -2.07 -0.87
N ALA A 23 24.19 -2.87 -1.16
CA ALA A 23 24.96 -3.62 -0.17
C ALA A 23 25.71 -2.69 0.80
N ILE A 24 26.35 -1.63 0.29
CA ILE A 24 27.04 -0.63 1.12
C ILE A 24 26.05 0.10 2.02
N MET A 25 24.92 0.56 1.47
CA MET A 25 23.88 1.22 2.27
C MET A 25 23.32 0.33 3.37
N ALA A 26 23.06 -0.94 3.08
CA ALA A 26 22.61 -1.91 4.08
C ALA A 26 23.63 -2.12 5.20
N LEU A 27 24.93 -2.18 4.86
CA LEU A 27 26.00 -2.32 5.84
C LEU A 27 26.13 -1.08 6.75
N VAL A 28 26.07 0.11 6.17
CA VAL A 28 26.12 1.38 6.92
C VAL A 28 24.95 1.50 7.90
N VAL A 29 23.72 1.25 7.43
CA VAL A 29 22.52 1.32 8.27
C VAL A 29 22.52 0.20 9.32
N GLY A 30 22.94 -1.01 8.95
CA GLY A 30 23.04 -2.15 9.85
C GLY A 30 24.04 -1.94 10.97
N LEU A 31 25.24 -1.41 10.65
CA LEU A 31 26.25 -1.08 11.65
C LEU A 31 25.77 0.04 12.58
N TRP A 32 25.12 1.07 12.04
CA TRP A 32 24.55 2.15 12.86
C TRP A 32 23.47 1.63 13.81
N ALA A 33 22.55 0.78 13.32
CA ALA A 33 21.51 0.17 14.14
C ALA A 33 22.10 -0.73 15.23
N PHE A 34 23.09 -1.55 14.90
CA PHE A 34 23.80 -2.41 15.86
C PHE A 34 24.47 -1.62 16.99
N LEU A 35 25.05 -0.45 16.68
CA LEU A 35 25.73 0.38 17.67
C LEU A 35 24.77 1.26 18.50
N ARG A 36 23.57 1.59 17.99
CA ARG A 36 22.68 2.57 18.62
C ARG A 36 21.34 2.06 19.13
N LEU A 37 20.79 0.96 18.62
CA LEU A 37 19.50 0.44 19.12
C LEU A 37 19.75 -0.49 20.32
N PRO A 38 19.36 -0.11 21.54
CA PRO A 38 19.32 -1.04 22.66
C PRO A 38 18.23 -2.10 22.40
N GLU A 39 18.43 -3.31 22.95
CA GLU A 39 17.41 -4.36 22.94
C GLU A 39 16.14 -3.87 23.65
N THR A 40 15.03 -3.73 22.90
CA THR A 40 13.77 -3.18 23.42
C THR A 40 12.84 -4.26 23.98
N LEU A 41 13.10 -5.55 23.73
CA LEU A 41 12.25 -6.64 24.21
C LEU A 41 12.77 -7.20 25.55
N PRO A 42 12.03 -7.01 26.66
CA PRO A 42 12.40 -7.58 27.96
C PRO A 42 12.47 -9.11 27.87
N VAL A 43 13.43 -9.71 28.57
CA VAL A 43 13.63 -11.17 28.56
C VAL A 43 12.36 -11.93 28.92
N SER A 44 11.54 -11.39 29.83
CA SER A 44 10.25 -11.94 30.25
C SER A 44 9.18 -12.01 29.17
N HIS A 45 9.29 -11.18 28.12
CA HIS A 45 8.34 -11.12 27.00
C HIS A 45 8.85 -11.88 25.77
N ARG A 46 10.02 -12.52 25.84
CA ARG A 46 10.59 -13.31 24.75
C ARG A 46 9.76 -14.59 24.57
N ARG A 47 9.07 -14.68 23.43
CA ARG A 47 8.39 -15.92 23.04
C ARG A 47 9.40 -16.85 22.36
N PRO A 48 9.45 -18.15 22.73
CA PRO A 48 10.31 -19.10 22.05
C PRO A 48 9.90 -19.23 20.58
N LEU A 49 10.89 -19.14 19.68
CA LEU A 49 10.72 -19.38 18.23
C LEU A 49 10.39 -20.86 18.01
N THR A 50 9.10 -21.17 18.02
CA THR A 50 8.55 -22.52 17.84
C THR A 50 7.48 -22.47 16.77
N MET A 51 7.32 -23.54 15.99
CA MET A 51 6.26 -23.63 14.98
C MET A 51 4.87 -23.36 15.60
N LYS A 52 4.65 -23.81 16.84
CA LYS A 52 3.41 -23.55 17.59
C LYS A 52 3.17 -22.07 17.86
N SER A 53 4.22 -21.32 18.23
CA SER A 53 4.14 -19.86 18.45
C SER A 53 3.83 -19.12 17.15
N THR A 54 4.47 -19.51 16.04
CA THR A 54 4.22 -18.95 14.70
C THR A 54 2.78 -19.19 14.25
N LEU A 55 2.31 -20.44 14.30
CA LEU A 55 0.93 -20.81 13.98
C LEU A 55 -0.09 -20.10 14.88
N GLY A 56 0.22 -19.97 16.18
CA GLY A 56 -0.60 -19.19 17.12
C GLY A 56 -0.77 -17.74 16.70
N GLY A 57 0.27 -17.12 16.12
CA GLY A 57 0.19 -15.78 15.53
C GLY A 57 -0.84 -15.67 14.41
N PHE A 58 -0.83 -16.63 13.48
CA PHE A 58 -1.83 -16.69 12.41
C PHE A 58 -3.24 -16.87 12.97
N VAL A 59 -3.43 -17.77 13.92
CA VAL A 59 -4.75 -17.99 14.55
C VAL A 59 -5.28 -16.72 15.18
N ILE A 60 -4.45 -15.95 15.91
CA ILE A 60 -4.88 -14.69 16.53
C ILE A 60 -5.37 -13.68 15.48
N VAL A 61 -4.62 -13.50 14.39
CA VAL A 61 -4.99 -12.55 13.33
C VAL A 61 -6.24 -13.02 12.59
N LEU A 62 -6.32 -14.32 12.25
CA LEU A 62 -7.42 -14.88 11.46
C LEU A 62 -8.73 -15.01 12.26
N THR A 63 -8.67 -15.13 13.58
CA THR A 63 -9.86 -15.20 14.44
C THR A 63 -10.37 -13.81 14.83
N ASN A 64 -9.50 -12.79 14.84
CA ASN A 64 -9.92 -11.42 15.08
C ASN A 64 -10.50 -10.80 13.79
N ARG A 65 -11.82 -10.61 13.77
CA ARG A 65 -12.52 -10.04 12.61
C ARG A 65 -11.94 -8.70 12.13
N VAL A 66 -11.66 -7.78 13.04
CA VAL A 66 -11.18 -6.44 12.67
C VAL A 66 -9.79 -6.56 12.03
N ALA A 67 -8.89 -7.32 12.66
CA ALA A 67 -7.56 -7.56 12.12
C ALA A 67 -7.62 -8.25 10.75
N LEU A 68 -8.37 -9.36 10.62
CA LEU A 68 -8.50 -10.12 9.38
C LEU A 68 -8.99 -9.25 8.22
N PHE A 69 -10.09 -8.53 8.40
CA PHE A 69 -10.71 -7.82 7.28
C PHE A 69 -9.97 -6.52 6.93
N TYR A 70 -9.35 -5.83 7.89
CA TYR A 70 -8.43 -4.72 7.55
C TYR A 70 -7.13 -5.22 6.91
N MET A 71 -6.60 -6.38 7.32
CA MET A 71 -5.47 -7.04 6.66
C MET A 71 -5.81 -7.37 5.20
N LEU A 72 -6.95 -8.02 4.95
CA LEU A 72 -7.41 -8.34 3.61
C LEU A 72 -7.64 -7.08 2.79
N GLY A 73 -8.30 -6.06 3.36
CA GLY A 73 -8.47 -4.75 2.73
C GLY A 73 -7.14 -4.13 2.31
N THR A 74 -6.12 -4.12 3.19
CA THR A 74 -4.76 -3.65 2.85
C THR A 74 -4.15 -4.51 1.76
N SER A 75 -4.34 -5.83 1.79
CA SER A 75 -3.80 -6.77 0.80
C SER A 75 -4.34 -6.50 -0.60
N PHE A 76 -5.65 -6.27 -0.74
CA PHE A 76 -6.28 -5.94 -2.02
C PHE A 76 -5.79 -4.59 -2.55
N ILE A 77 -5.69 -3.58 -1.68
CA ILE A 77 -5.18 -2.26 -2.06
C ILE A 77 -3.68 -2.31 -2.43
N LEU A 78 -2.88 -3.15 -1.77
CA LEU A 78 -1.50 -3.47 -2.18
C LEU A 78 -1.44 -4.20 -3.51
N GLY A 79 -2.42 -5.04 -3.83
CA GLY A 79 -2.56 -5.65 -5.15
C GLY A 79 -2.61 -4.61 -6.27
N ALA A 80 -3.30 -3.49 -6.06
CA ALA A 80 -3.30 -2.38 -7.00
C ALA A 80 -1.90 -1.76 -7.13
N LEU A 81 -1.18 -1.51 -6.02
CA LEU A 81 0.20 -0.99 -6.09
C LEU A 81 1.14 -1.93 -6.85
N PHE A 82 1.07 -3.24 -6.64
CA PHE A 82 1.89 -4.16 -7.42
C PHE A 82 1.44 -4.24 -8.89
N GLY A 83 0.14 -4.14 -9.15
CA GLY A 83 -0.41 -3.97 -10.50
C GLY A 83 0.15 -2.74 -11.21
N TYR A 84 0.27 -1.60 -10.51
CA TYR A 84 0.97 -0.41 -11.02
C TYR A 84 2.39 -0.74 -11.42
N ILE A 85 3.18 -1.28 -10.49
CA ILE A 85 4.61 -1.51 -10.68
C ILE A 85 4.83 -2.44 -11.89
N ASN A 86 4.03 -3.50 -12.00
CA ASN A 86 4.10 -4.47 -13.09
C ASN A 86 3.61 -3.94 -14.43
N SER A 87 2.74 -2.92 -14.44
CA SER A 87 2.12 -2.38 -15.67
C SER A 87 2.66 -1.01 -16.08
N ALA A 88 3.45 -0.34 -15.23
CA ALA A 88 3.87 1.05 -15.42
C ALA A 88 4.67 1.23 -16.71
N GLN A 89 5.55 0.27 -17.03
CA GLN A 89 6.34 0.32 -18.24
C GLN A 89 5.46 0.13 -19.48
N GLN A 90 4.57 -0.88 -19.50
CA GLN A 90 3.68 -1.07 -20.65
C GLN A 90 2.74 0.13 -20.86
N ILE A 91 2.22 0.73 -19.79
CA ILE A 91 1.33 1.89 -19.90
C ILE A 91 2.10 3.13 -20.36
N PHE A 92 3.09 3.59 -19.60
CA PHE A 92 3.73 4.88 -19.88
C PHE A 92 4.65 4.86 -21.09
N VAL A 93 5.39 3.76 -21.31
CA VAL A 93 6.29 3.64 -22.46
C VAL A 93 5.57 3.00 -23.63
N GLY A 94 4.81 1.92 -23.43
CA GLY A 94 4.14 1.21 -24.52
C GLY A 94 2.95 1.98 -25.11
N ILE A 95 2.00 2.42 -24.29
CA ILE A 95 0.78 3.11 -24.77
C ILE A 95 1.05 4.59 -25.02
N TYR A 96 1.64 5.28 -24.04
CA TYR A 96 1.80 6.74 -24.10
C TYR A 96 3.13 7.20 -24.70
N GLN A 97 4.05 6.30 -25.01
CA GLN A 97 5.30 6.61 -25.71
C GLN A 97 6.12 7.72 -25.03
N LEU A 98 6.12 7.79 -23.69
CA LEU A 98 6.81 8.84 -22.95
C LEU A 98 8.33 8.84 -23.16
N GLY A 99 8.91 7.71 -23.57
CA GLY A 99 10.35 7.56 -23.76
C GLY A 99 11.14 7.99 -22.52
N THR A 100 11.98 9.02 -22.66
CA THR A 100 12.83 9.55 -21.59
C THR A 100 12.06 10.26 -20.47
N LEU A 101 10.78 10.58 -20.67
CA LEU A 101 9.92 11.21 -19.65
C LEU A 101 9.30 10.19 -18.69
N PHE A 102 9.44 8.87 -18.94
CA PHE A 102 8.91 7.82 -18.06
C PHE A 102 9.32 7.97 -16.58
N PRO A 103 10.61 8.20 -16.25
CA PRO A 103 11.03 8.38 -14.86
C PRO A 103 10.37 9.59 -14.18
N LEU A 104 10.04 10.63 -14.94
CA LEU A 104 9.37 11.83 -14.42
C LEU A 104 7.91 11.52 -14.04
N ALA A 105 7.17 10.82 -14.91
CA ALA A 105 5.80 10.38 -14.61
C ALA A 105 5.77 9.42 -13.40
N PHE A 106 6.70 8.46 -13.37
CA PHE A 106 6.82 7.54 -12.23
C PHE A 106 7.19 8.28 -10.94
N ALA A 107 8.08 9.27 -11.02
CA ALA A 107 8.46 10.10 -9.88
C ALA A 107 7.29 10.97 -9.39
N ALA A 108 6.44 11.48 -10.28
CA ALA A 108 5.25 12.23 -9.90
C ALA A 108 4.30 11.38 -9.03
N VAL A 109 4.03 10.14 -9.45
CA VAL A 109 3.25 9.18 -8.66
C VAL A 109 3.90 8.87 -7.31
N ALA A 110 5.21 8.64 -7.30
CA ALA A 110 5.96 8.38 -6.07
C ALA A 110 5.95 9.59 -5.10
N MET A 111 6.01 10.82 -5.62
CA MET A 111 5.89 12.04 -4.83
C MET A 111 4.50 12.17 -4.23
N THR A 112 3.45 11.83 -4.98
CA THR A 112 2.08 11.81 -4.45
C THR A 112 1.93 10.84 -3.29
N LEU A 113 2.50 9.63 -3.39
CA LEU A 113 2.51 8.65 -2.30
C LEU A 113 3.19 9.20 -1.05
N ALA A 114 4.37 9.81 -1.21
CA ALA A 114 5.13 10.40 -0.11
C ALA A 114 4.40 11.58 0.54
N LEU A 115 3.82 12.48 -0.26
CA LEU A 115 3.03 13.60 0.22
C LEU A 115 1.79 13.12 0.97
N ALA A 116 1.09 12.12 0.45
CA ALA A 116 -0.07 11.52 1.09
C ALA A 116 0.28 10.91 2.45
N SER A 117 1.42 10.21 2.57
CA SER A 117 1.90 9.67 3.85
C SER A 117 2.19 10.79 4.86
N PHE A 118 2.81 11.89 4.42
CA PHE A 118 3.07 13.04 5.29
C PHE A 118 1.77 13.71 5.72
N LEU A 119 0.84 13.94 4.80
CA LEU A 119 -0.49 14.50 5.09
C LEU A 119 -1.29 13.61 6.04
N ASN A 120 -1.14 12.29 5.95
CA ASN A 120 -1.84 11.35 6.84
C ASN A 120 -1.57 11.66 8.31
N SER A 121 -0.31 11.96 8.68
CA SER A 121 0.06 12.26 10.08
C SER A 121 -0.71 13.43 10.68
N ARG A 122 -1.06 14.44 9.87
CA ARG A 122 -1.84 15.60 10.28
C ARG A 122 -3.34 15.35 10.20
N LEU A 123 -3.78 14.73 9.12
CA LEU A 123 -5.20 14.44 8.89
C LEU A 123 -5.72 13.47 9.96
N VAL A 124 -4.98 12.42 10.28
CA VAL A 124 -5.39 11.38 11.24
C VAL A 124 -5.63 11.93 12.63
N GLY A 125 -4.79 12.86 13.08
CA GLY A 125 -4.99 13.55 14.36
C GLY A 125 -6.26 14.41 14.40
N ARG A 126 -6.69 14.96 13.25
CA ARG A 126 -7.87 15.83 13.17
C ARG A 126 -9.17 15.09 12.92
N PHE A 127 -9.17 14.09 12.04
CA PHE A 127 -10.38 13.44 11.55
C PHE A 127 -10.54 11.98 11.99
N GLY A 128 -9.47 11.35 12.50
CA GLY A 128 -9.44 9.96 12.93
C GLY A 128 -9.21 8.95 11.79
N MET A 129 -8.63 7.80 12.15
CA MET A 129 -8.18 6.76 11.20
C MET A 129 -9.31 6.21 10.32
N ARG A 130 -10.47 5.88 10.91
CA ARG A 130 -11.59 5.29 10.16
C ARG A 130 -12.19 6.25 9.16
N ARG A 131 -12.41 7.51 9.54
CA ARG A 131 -13.02 8.47 8.62
C ARG A 131 -12.15 8.72 7.40
N ILE A 132 -10.85 8.94 7.60
CA ILE A 132 -9.92 9.18 6.49
C ILE A 132 -9.82 7.95 5.60
N SER A 133 -9.53 6.79 6.19
CA SER A 133 -9.32 5.57 5.41
C SER A 133 -10.56 5.16 4.61
N GLN A 134 -11.74 5.23 5.20
CA GLN A 134 -12.98 4.85 4.51
C GLN A 134 -13.38 5.88 3.45
N THR A 135 -13.15 7.17 3.70
CA THR A 135 -13.34 8.22 2.68
C THR A 135 -12.39 8.01 1.51
N MET A 136 -11.12 7.75 1.79
CA MET A 136 -10.12 7.55 0.75
C MET A 136 -10.32 6.23 0.01
N LEU A 137 -10.88 5.20 0.66
CA LEU A 137 -11.28 3.97 -0.02
C LEU A 137 -12.43 4.21 -1.02
N LEU A 138 -13.40 5.06 -0.66
CA LEU A 138 -14.45 5.48 -1.59
C LEU A 138 -13.85 6.27 -2.76
N VAL A 139 -12.92 7.21 -2.50
CA VAL A 139 -12.22 7.94 -3.56
C VAL A 139 -11.44 7.00 -4.47
N PHE A 140 -10.68 6.06 -3.90
CA PHE A 140 -9.95 5.02 -4.64
C PHE A 140 -10.90 4.25 -5.56
N THR A 141 -12.01 3.77 -5.02
CA THR A 141 -12.97 2.93 -5.75
C THR A 141 -13.68 3.73 -6.85
N SER A 142 -14.13 4.95 -6.56
CA SER A 142 -14.80 5.82 -7.53
C SER A 142 -13.88 6.24 -8.67
N PHE A 143 -12.62 6.59 -8.39
CA PHE A 143 -11.66 6.94 -9.45
C PHE A 143 -11.19 5.73 -10.24
N SER A 144 -11.11 4.54 -9.62
CA SER A 144 -10.85 3.29 -10.34
C SER A 144 -12.01 2.91 -11.26
N LEU A 145 -13.26 3.12 -10.81
CA LEU A 145 -14.44 2.95 -11.64
C LEU A 145 -14.46 3.96 -12.79
N LEU A 146 -14.16 5.23 -12.52
CA LEU A 146 -14.03 6.27 -13.54
C LEU A 146 -12.97 5.89 -14.58
N TRP A 147 -11.81 5.42 -14.14
CA TRP A 147 -10.75 4.94 -15.03
C TRP A 147 -11.26 3.82 -15.93
N MET A 148 -11.88 2.79 -15.34
CA MET A 148 -12.41 1.64 -16.07
C MET A 148 -13.48 2.04 -17.09
N VAL A 149 -14.41 2.94 -16.71
CA VAL A 149 -15.45 3.42 -17.63
C VAL A 149 -14.84 4.21 -18.78
N LEU A 150 -13.92 5.14 -18.49
CA LEU A 150 -13.27 5.92 -19.54
C LEU A 150 -12.42 5.05 -20.47
N SER A 151 -11.78 4.00 -19.97
CA SER A 151 -10.96 3.12 -20.80
C SER A 151 -11.80 2.23 -21.74
N ILE A 152 -13.09 2.04 -21.45
CA ILE A 152 -14.03 1.26 -22.27
C ILE A 152 -14.78 2.16 -23.26
N VAL A 153 -15.20 3.35 -22.82
CA VAL A 153 -16.08 4.23 -23.62
C VAL A 153 -15.31 5.07 -24.64
N MET A 154 -14.04 5.37 -24.38
CA MET A 154 -13.24 6.16 -25.30
C MET A 154 -12.68 5.31 -26.44
N ASP A 155 -12.83 5.79 -27.68
CA ASP A 155 -12.15 5.23 -28.85
C ASP A 155 -10.66 5.63 -28.83
N GLY A 156 -9.88 4.93 -28.01
CA GLY A 156 -8.43 5.12 -27.86
C GLY A 156 -7.97 5.40 -26.43
N PRO A 157 -6.67 5.63 -26.22
CA PRO A 157 -6.14 5.87 -24.87
C PRO A 157 -6.65 7.21 -24.32
N ILE A 158 -7.07 7.19 -23.06
CA ILE A 158 -7.43 8.38 -22.28
C ILE A 158 -6.30 9.43 -22.40
N PRO A 159 -6.57 10.73 -22.58
CA PRO A 159 -5.50 11.73 -22.62
C PRO A 159 -4.56 11.62 -21.41
N PHE A 160 -3.25 11.64 -21.65
CA PHE A 160 -2.23 11.36 -20.63
C PHE A 160 -2.41 12.20 -19.36
N ALA A 161 -2.69 13.50 -19.50
CA ALA A 161 -2.92 14.38 -18.37
C ALA A 161 -4.12 13.95 -17.51
N VAL A 162 -5.21 13.51 -18.15
CA VAL A 162 -6.40 13.01 -17.46
C VAL A 162 -6.10 11.69 -16.76
N LEU A 163 -5.39 10.77 -17.42
CA LEU A 163 -4.93 9.53 -16.80
C LEU A 163 -4.08 9.84 -15.57
N MET A 164 -3.10 10.73 -15.67
CA MET A 164 -2.22 11.08 -14.55
C MET A 164 -2.98 11.68 -13.37
N ILE A 165 -3.98 12.54 -13.60
CA ILE A 165 -4.83 13.07 -12.52
C ILE A 165 -5.55 11.92 -11.81
N ILE A 166 -6.22 11.06 -12.58
CA ILE A 166 -6.93 9.89 -12.03
C ILE A 166 -5.98 9.00 -11.24
N TYR A 167 -4.82 8.69 -11.82
CA TYR A 167 -3.84 7.80 -11.26
C TYR A 167 -3.22 8.34 -9.97
N MET A 168 -2.84 9.62 -9.95
CA MET A 168 -2.32 10.29 -8.78
C MET A 168 -3.38 10.35 -7.67
N THR A 169 -4.66 10.58 -8.00
CA THR A 169 -5.74 10.50 -7.01
C THR A 169 -5.89 9.11 -6.42
N ILE A 170 -5.88 8.06 -7.25
CA ILE A 170 -5.92 6.66 -6.80
C ILE A 170 -4.73 6.36 -5.88
N MET A 171 -3.52 6.77 -6.26
CA MET A 171 -2.29 6.52 -5.51
C MET A 171 -2.23 7.31 -4.20
N LEU A 172 -2.75 8.54 -4.19
CA LEU A 172 -2.96 9.32 -2.96
C LEU A 172 -3.88 8.57 -2.00
N SER A 173 -5.01 8.09 -2.51
CA SER A 173 -5.98 7.32 -1.73
C SER A 173 -5.37 6.02 -1.20
N PHE A 174 -4.61 5.29 -2.03
CA PHE A 174 -3.88 4.09 -1.63
C PHE A 174 -2.99 4.35 -0.40
N SER A 175 -2.20 5.42 -0.41
CA SER A 175 -1.27 5.74 0.69
C SER A 175 -2.02 6.04 2.00
N LEU A 176 -3.08 6.84 1.93
CA LEU A 176 -3.91 7.17 3.10
C LEU A 176 -4.70 5.96 3.61
N VAL A 177 -5.19 5.09 2.72
CA VAL A 177 -5.92 3.87 3.10
C VAL A 177 -5.00 2.90 3.84
N THR A 178 -3.88 2.54 3.22
CA THR A 178 -2.97 1.50 3.73
C THR A 178 -2.34 1.87 5.08
N ALA A 179 -1.94 3.13 5.26
CA ALA A 179 -1.39 3.59 6.54
C ALA A 179 -2.37 3.43 7.71
N ASN A 180 -3.64 3.76 7.49
CA ASN A 180 -4.68 3.69 8.51
C ASN A 180 -5.23 2.27 8.69
N PHE A 181 -5.37 1.48 7.62
CA PHE A 181 -5.80 0.08 7.74
C PHE A 181 -4.80 -0.76 8.52
N ASN A 182 -3.49 -0.52 8.34
CA ASN A 182 -2.47 -1.19 9.13
C ASN A 182 -2.58 -0.87 10.62
N ALA A 183 -2.84 0.38 10.98
CA ALA A 183 -3.08 0.77 12.36
C ALA A 183 -4.38 0.16 12.92
N LEU A 184 -5.47 0.17 12.15
CA LEU A 184 -6.77 -0.42 12.54
C LEU A 184 -6.70 -1.94 12.68
N ALA A 185 -5.93 -2.63 11.84
CA ALA A 185 -5.70 -4.07 11.97
C ALA A 185 -4.90 -4.42 13.24
N MET A 186 -4.06 -3.48 13.71
CA MET A 186 -3.24 -3.62 14.90
C MET A 186 -3.93 -3.24 16.20
N GLU A 187 -4.95 -2.38 16.14
CA GLU A 187 -5.71 -1.89 17.29
C GLU A 187 -6.11 -3.00 18.29
N PRO A 188 -6.67 -4.16 17.88
CA PRO A 188 -7.05 -5.21 18.82
C PRO A 188 -5.93 -6.21 19.16
N LEU A 189 -4.71 -6.02 18.63
CA LEU A 189 -3.60 -7.00 18.70
C LEU A 189 -2.42 -6.54 19.56
N GLY A 190 -2.62 -5.52 20.42
CA GLY A 190 -1.55 -4.87 21.18
C GLY A 190 -0.65 -5.82 21.98
N GLU A 191 -1.21 -6.82 22.66
CA GLU A 191 -0.44 -7.80 23.47
C GLU A 191 0.49 -8.69 22.63
N VAL A 192 0.23 -8.80 21.33
CA VAL A 192 0.99 -9.67 20.40
C VAL A 192 1.49 -8.90 19.18
N ALA A 193 1.68 -7.58 19.29
CA ALA A 193 1.97 -6.70 18.17
C ALA A 193 3.15 -7.15 17.30
N GLY A 194 4.22 -7.70 17.89
CA GLY A 194 5.37 -8.21 17.15
C GLY A 194 5.02 -9.41 16.24
N THR A 195 4.33 -10.42 16.78
CA THR A 195 3.90 -11.58 15.99
C THR A 195 2.81 -11.19 14.99
N ALA A 196 1.85 -10.38 15.42
CA ALA A 196 0.77 -9.90 14.56
C ALA A 196 1.29 -9.11 13.36
N SER A 197 2.30 -8.24 13.54
CA SER A 197 2.80 -7.36 12.46
C SER A 197 3.52 -8.16 11.40
N SER A 198 4.24 -9.19 11.82
CA SER A 198 4.88 -10.15 10.92
C SER A 198 3.85 -10.90 10.08
N VAL A 199 2.77 -11.40 10.70
CA VAL A 199 1.68 -12.11 10.00
C VAL A 199 0.93 -11.18 9.05
N LEU A 200 0.53 -9.99 9.51
CA LEU A 200 -0.15 -8.98 8.70
C LEU A 200 0.72 -8.62 7.48
N GLY A 201 1.98 -8.26 7.69
CA GLY A 201 2.90 -7.87 6.62
C GLY A 201 3.15 -8.99 5.62
N PHE A 202 3.35 -10.22 6.10
CA PHE A 202 3.48 -11.40 5.24
C PHE A 202 2.24 -11.61 4.36
N ALA A 203 1.05 -11.68 4.96
CA ALA A 203 -0.20 -11.91 4.26
C ALA A 203 -0.48 -10.80 3.23
N GLN A 204 -0.32 -9.54 3.64
CA GLN A 204 -0.48 -8.36 2.79
C GLN A 204 0.45 -8.38 1.58
N THR A 205 1.71 -8.73 1.79
CA THR A 205 2.71 -8.76 0.72
C THR A 205 2.45 -9.91 -0.24
N VAL A 206 2.20 -11.12 0.27
CA VAL A 206 1.97 -12.31 -0.56
C VAL A 206 0.68 -12.17 -1.38
N ILE A 207 -0.43 -11.83 -0.73
CA ILE A 207 -1.72 -11.67 -1.39
C ILE A 207 -1.64 -10.49 -2.38
N GLY A 208 -1.09 -9.35 -1.95
CA GLY A 208 -0.90 -8.20 -2.82
C GLY A 208 -0.06 -8.53 -4.05
N ALA A 209 1.09 -9.17 -3.87
CA ALA A 209 2.00 -9.50 -4.97
C ALA A 209 1.34 -10.47 -5.96
N ALA A 210 0.61 -11.48 -5.47
CA ALA A 210 -0.14 -12.41 -6.31
C ALA A 210 -1.21 -11.68 -7.15
N LEU A 211 -2.00 -10.81 -6.52
CA LEU A 211 -3.03 -10.02 -7.21
C LEU A 211 -2.42 -9.05 -8.23
N GLY A 212 -1.33 -8.37 -7.86
CA GLY A 212 -0.62 -7.47 -8.76
C GLY A 212 0.04 -8.18 -9.93
N ALA A 213 0.49 -9.43 -9.75
CA ALA A 213 0.98 -10.27 -10.84
C ALA A 213 -0.15 -10.65 -11.79
N VAL A 214 -1.33 -11.05 -11.28
CA VAL A 214 -2.52 -11.33 -12.10
C VAL A 214 -2.91 -10.09 -12.92
N ILE A 215 -2.95 -8.91 -12.31
CA ILE A 215 -3.29 -7.66 -13.00
C ILE A 215 -2.24 -7.33 -14.07
N GLY A 216 -0.95 -7.42 -13.75
CA GLY A 216 0.13 -7.13 -14.69
C GLY A 216 0.17 -8.08 -15.88
N GLN A 217 -0.13 -9.37 -15.67
CA GLN A 217 -0.20 -10.38 -16.72
C GLN A 217 -1.47 -10.26 -17.58
N ALA A 218 -2.53 -9.64 -17.08
CA ALA A 218 -3.74 -9.39 -17.83
C ALA A 218 -3.61 -8.22 -18.84
N PHE A 219 -2.45 -7.54 -18.90
CA PHE A 219 -2.23 -6.44 -19.83
C PHE A 219 -2.31 -6.91 -21.28
N ASP A 220 -3.21 -6.30 -22.06
CA ASP A 220 -3.56 -6.70 -23.42
C ASP A 220 -3.20 -5.64 -24.49
N GLY A 221 -2.39 -4.66 -24.12
CA GLY A 221 -2.10 -3.49 -24.96
C GLY A 221 -2.97 -2.28 -24.63
N THR A 222 -3.97 -2.42 -23.76
CA THR A 222 -4.83 -1.33 -23.28
C THR A 222 -4.67 -1.09 -21.77
N THR A 223 -5.22 0.02 -21.27
CA THR A 223 -5.27 0.27 -19.81
C THR A 223 -6.46 -0.40 -19.12
N THR A 224 -7.38 -1.01 -19.89
CA THR A 224 -8.65 -1.52 -19.40
C THR A 224 -8.51 -2.69 -18.42
N PRO A 225 -7.67 -3.72 -18.65
CA PRO A 225 -7.47 -4.80 -17.68
C PRO A 225 -6.96 -4.29 -16.33
N VAL A 226 -6.05 -3.31 -16.36
CA VAL A 226 -5.46 -2.73 -15.14
C VAL A 226 -6.50 -1.90 -14.39
N ALA A 227 -7.25 -1.05 -15.10
CA ALA A 227 -8.34 -0.26 -14.53
C ALA A 227 -9.43 -1.15 -13.91
N THR A 228 -9.78 -2.24 -14.60
CA THR A 228 -10.74 -3.25 -14.11
C THR A 228 -10.24 -3.92 -12.85
N GLY A 229 -8.97 -4.34 -12.81
CA GLY A 229 -8.34 -4.92 -11.62
C GLY A 229 -8.43 -3.98 -10.42
N TYR A 230 -8.14 -2.70 -10.61
CA TYR A 230 -8.22 -1.69 -9.55
C TYR A 230 -9.65 -1.50 -9.05
N CYS A 231 -10.62 -1.44 -9.98
CA CYS A 231 -12.03 -1.31 -9.65
C CYS A 231 -12.51 -2.49 -8.81
N VAL A 232 -12.23 -3.73 -9.24
CA VAL A 232 -12.57 -4.96 -8.51
C VAL A 232 -11.93 -4.97 -7.12
N LEU A 233 -10.62 -4.70 -7.03
CA LEU A 233 -9.90 -4.67 -5.75
C LEU A 233 -10.45 -3.60 -4.80
N GLY A 234 -10.84 -2.43 -5.33
CA GLY A 234 -11.49 -1.37 -4.55
C GLY A 234 -12.82 -1.82 -3.95
N PHE A 235 -13.70 -2.42 -4.75
CA PHE A 235 -14.98 -2.94 -4.27
C PHE A 235 -14.81 -4.10 -3.26
N VAL A 236 -13.88 -5.02 -3.50
CA VAL A 236 -13.59 -6.12 -2.57
C VAL A 236 -13.01 -5.60 -1.25
N ALA A 237 -12.12 -4.61 -1.29
CA ALA A 237 -11.61 -3.95 -0.09
C ALA A 237 -12.73 -3.22 0.67
N LEU A 238 -13.66 -2.58 -0.05
CA LEU A 238 -14.83 -1.92 0.54
C LEU A 238 -15.75 -2.93 1.23
N ALA A 239 -15.99 -4.09 0.62
CA ALA A 239 -16.71 -5.19 1.25
C ALA A 239 -16.01 -5.68 2.53
N CYS A 240 -14.68 -5.80 2.52
CA CYS A 240 -13.92 -6.18 3.72
C CYS A 240 -14.13 -5.18 4.86
N VAL A 241 -14.03 -3.88 4.58
CA VAL A 241 -14.27 -2.83 5.58
C VAL A 241 -15.69 -2.88 6.13
N LEU A 242 -16.70 -3.07 5.27
CA LEU A 242 -18.08 -3.22 5.72
C LEU A 242 -18.24 -4.41 6.67
N ILE A 243 -17.58 -5.54 6.41
CA ILE A 243 -17.61 -6.71 7.29
C ILE A 243 -16.86 -6.42 8.60
N ALA A 244 -15.70 -5.77 8.55
CA ALA A 244 -14.93 -5.37 9.73
C ALA A 244 -15.80 -4.52 10.68
N GLU A 245 -16.51 -3.54 10.13
CA GLU A 245 -17.26 -2.50 10.84
C GLU A 245 -18.75 -2.85 11.11
N ARG A 246 -19.18 -4.09 10.83
CA ARG A 246 -20.58 -4.54 10.98
C ARG A 246 -21.57 -3.68 10.19
N GLY A 247 -21.21 -3.35 8.95
CA GLY A 247 -22.05 -2.59 8.02
C GLY A 247 -22.20 -1.10 8.34
N ARG A 248 -21.46 -0.54 9.30
CA ARG A 248 -21.52 0.89 9.64
C ARG A 248 -20.19 1.57 9.36
N LEU A 249 -20.13 2.33 8.28
CA LEU A 249 -19.00 3.22 8.00
C LEU A 249 -18.98 4.39 9.01
N PHE A 250 -17.79 4.98 9.17
CA PHE A 250 -17.53 6.22 9.90
C PHE A 250 -17.81 6.18 11.41
N ARG A 251 -17.75 4.99 12.05
CA ARG A 251 -17.88 4.87 13.50
C ARG A 251 -16.81 5.69 14.22
N VAL A 252 -17.27 6.62 15.06
CA VAL A 252 -16.43 7.33 16.02
C VAL A 252 -16.20 6.39 17.20
N GLN A 253 -14.96 6.00 17.44
CA GLN A 253 -14.57 5.42 18.73
C GLN A 253 -13.52 6.36 19.33
N ASN A 254 -13.85 6.84 20.53
CA ASN A 254 -13.27 7.93 21.32
C ASN A 254 -14.05 9.25 21.17
N PRO A 255 -15.05 9.48 22.04
CA PRO A 255 -15.35 10.86 22.47
C PRO A 255 -14.03 11.51 22.92
N PRO A 256 -13.83 12.83 22.75
CA PRO A 256 -12.72 13.51 23.38
C PRO A 256 -12.72 13.14 24.86
N ALA A 257 -11.55 12.73 25.38
CA ALA A 257 -11.41 12.44 26.80
C ALA A 257 -11.97 13.65 27.56
N GLU A 258 -13.03 13.44 28.35
CA GLU A 258 -13.51 14.48 29.25
C GLU A 258 -12.30 14.91 30.07
N HIS A 259 -11.88 16.17 29.91
CA HIS A 259 -10.91 16.76 30.79
C HIS A 259 -11.53 16.70 32.18
N VAL A 260 -11.11 15.72 32.98
CA VAL A 260 -11.36 15.70 34.42
C VAL A 260 -10.63 16.92 34.96
N ILE A 261 -11.39 17.99 35.19
CA ILE A 261 -10.96 19.21 35.88
C ILE A 261 -10.87 18.91 37.37
#